data_AF-E6K1T8-F1
#
_entry.id   AF-E6K1T8-F1
#
_cell.length_a   1.000
_cell.length_b   1.000
_cell.length_c   1.000
_cell.angle_alpha   90.00
_cell.angle_beta   90.00
_cell.angle_gamma   90.00
#
_symmetry.space_group_name_H-M   'P 1'
#
loop_
_entity.id
_entity.type
_entity.pdbx_description
1 polymer ?
#
loop_
_entity_poly.entity_id
_entity_poly.type
_entity_poly.pdbx_seq_one_letter_code
_entity_poly.pdbx_strand_id
1 'polypeptide(L)'
;MVPSLTEIMCQRRHITKRIRKALVTGIAVLALIPTSGAYAADADSTYEGGLLELSRLSDGKKTPSELDQAISEWAEHSGTDKQQILDYELASVTGRIPATTGGSASVTPSSSGGGSTPVGNATAGDYFYTDGGVLNHGHTGIYSSRDMIVEAPGNRQVAHRINAREVRVAHGARVMRVKTSVANRNKAANRSKKYIGRGYNSAFMYGNKDDRGGMNCSQLVWASYWYGAKIDLDTKNNDDIVWPWDLRDSAKAYVVRTVK
;
A
#
# COMPACT_ATOMS: atom_id res chain seq x y z
N MET A 1 23.95 -59.44 -1.11
CA MET A 1 24.27 -60.51 -2.08
C MET A 1 23.49 -60.21 -3.35
N VAL A 2 24.21 -60.00 -4.45
CA VAL A 2 23.72 -59.57 -5.77
C VAL A 2 23.75 -60.76 -6.71
N PRO A 3 22.75 -60.96 -7.60
CA PRO A 3 22.91 -61.79 -8.79
C PRO A 3 23.25 -60.96 -10.03
N SER A 4 24.00 -61.61 -10.91
CA SER A 4 24.85 -61.10 -11.98
C SER A 4 24.14 -60.79 -13.30
N LEU A 5 24.76 -59.91 -14.08
CA LEU A 5 24.57 -59.70 -15.52
C LEU A 5 25.02 -60.92 -16.35
N THR A 6 24.51 -61.00 -17.59
CA THR A 6 25.08 -61.63 -18.82
C THR A 6 24.40 -62.91 -19.34
N GLU A 7 23.46 -62.76 -20.28
CA GLU A 7 23.29 -63.56 -21.53
C GLU A 7 22.15 -62.90 -22.35
N ILE A 8 22.44 -61.92 -23.23
CA ILE A 8 22.81 -62.04 -24.66
C ILE A 8 21.67 -62.55 -25.57
N MET A 9 20.98 -61.56 -26.17
CA MET A 9 20.65 -61.40 -27.60
C MET A 9 20.43 -62.64 -28.49
N CYS A 10 19.24 -62.74 -29.11
CA CYS A 10 19.11 -63.19 -30.51
C CYS A 10 17.75 -62.83 -31.17
N GLN A 11 17.78 -61.78 -32.01
CA GLN A 11 17.39 -61.79 -33.43
C GLN A 11 15.95 -62.22 -33.86
N ARG A 12 15.02 -61.31 -34.19
CA ARG A 12 14.80 -60.55 -35.45
C ARG A 12 14.10 -61.35 -36.59
N ARG A 13 13.06 -60.71 -37.17
CA ARG A 13 12.36 -60.88 -38.47
C ARG A 13 11.22 -61.93 -38.47
N HIS A 14 10.03 -61.76 -39.06
CA HIS A 14 9.61 -61.27 -40.39
C HIS A 14 8.04 -61.15 -40.39
N ILE A 15 7.41 -60.04 -40.81
CA ILE A 15 6.84 -59.76 -42.15
C ILE A 15 5.30 -59.96 -42.32
N THR A 16 4.66 -58.80 -42.57
CA THR A 16 3.53 -58.49 -43.47
C THR A 16 2.06 -58.83 -43.18
N LYS A 17 1.27 -57.76 -43.41
CA LYS A 17 -0.02 -57.68 -44.15
C LYS A 17 -1.28 -58.11 -43.39
N ARG A 18 -2.10 -57.12 -43.02
CA ARG A 18 -3.19 -56.63 -43.89
C ARG A 18 -3.91 -55.41 -43.28
N ILE A 19 -3.82 -54.33 -44.05
CA ILE A 19 -4.63 -53.11 -43.98
C ILE A 19 -6.09 -53.48 -44.30
N ARG A 20 -7.03 -53.11 -43.44
CA ARG A 20 -8.41 -52.83 -43.85
C ARG A 20 -8.73 -51.40 -43.47
N LYS A 21 -8.94 -50.61 -44.52
CA LYS A 21 -9.44 -49.24 -44.51
C LYS A 21 -10.81 -49.23 -43.81
N ALA A 22 -10.93 -48.42 -42.76
CA ALA A 22 -12.18 -47.80 -42.38
C ALA A 22 -11.89 -46.30 -42.27
N LEU A 23 -12.20 -45.60 -43.36
CA LEU A 23 -12.26 -44.15 -43.42
C LEU A 23 -13.52 -43.76 -42.65
N VAL A 24 -13.39 -43.37 -41.40
CA VAL A 24 -14.43 -42.62 -40.69
C VAL A 24 -13.81 -41.31 -40.29
N THR A 25 -14.33 -40.26 -40.90
CA THR A 25 -14.00 -38.85 -40.74
C THR A 25 -14.26 -38.45 -39.29
N GLY A 26 -13.27 -38.64 -38.42
CA GLY A 26 -13.28 -38.10 -37.06
C GLY A 26 -12.89 -36.64 -37.11
N ILE A 27 -13.85 -35.74 -36.88
CA ILE A 27 -13.58 -34.34 -36.58
C ILE A 27 -12.70 -34.34 -35.34
N ALA A 28 -11.41 -34.05 -35.51
CA ALA A 28 -10.54 -33.71 -34.41
C ALA A 28 -11.01 -32.35 -33.88
N VAL A 29 -11.88 -32.36 -32.87
CA VAL A 29 -12.08 -31.20 -32.00
C VAL A 29 -10.75 -31.03 -31.29
N LEU A 30 -9.92 -30.14 -31.83
CA LEU A 30 -8.78 -29.60 -31.12
C LEU A 30 -9.37 -28.88 -29.91
N ALA A 31 -9.42 -29.57 -28.77
CA ALA A 31 -9.63 -28.92 -27.49
C ALA A 31 -8.42 -27.99 -27.30
N LEU A 32 -8.57 -26.73 -27.72
CA LEU A 32 -7.80 -25.66 -27.13
C LEU A 32 -8.10 -25.75 -25.64
N ILE A 33 -7.16 -26.27 -24.88
CA ILE A 33 -7.11 -26.04 -23.44
C ILE A 33 -6.74 -24.56 -23.35
N PRO A 34 -7.66 -23.66 -22.95
CA PRO A 34 -7.21 -22.33 -22.59
C PRO A 34 -6.43 -22.51 -21.28
N THR A 35 -5.10 -22.59 -21.37
CA THR A 35 -4.22 -22.28 -20.24
C THR A 35 -4.21 -20.76 -20.07
N SER A 36 -5.38 -20.21 -19.77
CA SER A 36 -5.50 -18.93 -19.10
C SER A 36 -5.89 -19.30 -17.67
N GLY A 37 -4.99 -19.04 -16.73
CA GLY A 37 -5.34 -19.06 -15.32
C GLY A 37 -6.47 -18.06 -15.09
N ALA A 38 -7.71 -18.55 -15.19
CA ALA A 38 -8.87 -17.89 -14.63
C ALA A 38 -8.74 -18.08 -13.12
N TYR A 39 -8.08 -17.12 -12.48
CA TYR A 39 -8.13 -17.01 -11.03
C TYR A 39 -9.60 -16.85 -10.65
N ALA A 40 -10.07 -17.69 -9.72
CA ALA A 40 -11.42 -17.60 -9.17
C ALA A 40 -11.65 -16.18 -8.62
N ALA A 41 -12.37 -15.38 -9.39
CA ALA A 41 -12.97 -14.12 -8.98
C ALA A 41 -14.44 -14.42 -8.73
N ASP A 42 -14.75 -14.96 -7.55
CA ASP A 42 -16.12 -15.09 -7.05
C ASP A 42 -16.30 -14.22 -5.78
N ALA A 43 -15.67 -13.04 -5.77
CA ALA A 43 -16.35 -11.88 -5.23
C ALA A 43 -17.19 -11.37 -6.39
N ASP A 44 -18.50 -11.23 -6.21
CA ASP A 44 -19.37 -10.64 -7.23
C ASP A 44 -18.67 -9.40 -7.77
N SER A 45 -18.39 -9.35 -9.09
CA SER A 45 -17.53 -8.35 -9.75
C SER A 45 -18.06 -6.91 -9.66
N THR A 46 -19.07 -6.71 -8.83
CA THR A 46 -19.71 -5.46 -8.50
C THR A 46 -18.99 -4.77 -7.36
N TYR A 47 -19.10 -3.44 -7.33
CA TYR A 47 -18.58 -2.61 -6.25
C TYR A 47 -19.11 -3.06 -4.88
N GLU A 48 -20.41 -3.39 -4.79
CA GLU A 48 -21.05 -3.91 -3.56
C GLU A 48 -20.46 -5.25 -3.09
N GLY A 49 -20.18 -6.16 -4.03
CA GLY A 49 -19.52 -7.43 -3.74
C GLY A 49 -18.13 -7.21 -3.11
N GLY A 50 -17.37 -6.25 -3.61
CA GLY A 50 -16.07 -5.87 -3.05
C GLY A 50 -16.17 -5.22 -1.67
N LEU A 51 -17.19 -4.38 -1.42
CA LEU A 51 -17.44 -3.80 -0.09
C LEU A 51 -17.77 -4.89 0.95
N LEU A 52 -18.58 -5.89 0.57
CA LEU A 52 -18.88 -7.03 1.42
C LEU A 52 -17.61 -7.84 1.74
N GLU A 53 -16.74 -8.06 0.76
CA GLU A 53 -15.47 -8.75 1.00
C GLU A 53 -14.53 -7.93 1.89
N LEU A 54 -14.39 -6.62 1.70
CA LEU A 54 -13.63 -5.76 2.62
C LEU A 54 -14.22 -5.78 4.03
N SER A 55 -15.55 -5.76 4.17
CA SER A 55 -16.20 -5.85 5.47
C SER A 55 -15.84 -7.16 6.16
N ARG A 56 -15.88 -8.28 5.43
CA ARG A 56 -15.47 -9.60 5.92
C ARG A 56 -14.00 -9.64 6.33
N LEU A 57 -13.11 -9.04 5.53
CA LEU A 57 -11.66 -8.96 5.81
C LEU A 57 -11.32 -8.05 7.00
N SER A 58 -12.22 -7.13 7.36
CA SER A 58 -12.11 -6.31 8.58
C SER A 58 -12.56 -7.04 9.86
N ASP A 59 -12.88 -8.34 9.78
CA ASP A 59 -13.56 -9.13 10.83
C ASP A 59 -14.91 -8.49 11.26
N GLY A 60 -15.60 -7.82 10.34
CA GLY A 60 -16.86 -7.12 10.61
C GLY A 60 -16.71 -5.84 11.43
N LYS A 61 -15.49 -5.34 11.67
CA LYS A 61 -15.26 -4.05 12.35
C LYS A 61 -15.75 -2.86 11.53
N LYS A 62 -15.84 -3.02 10.21
CA LYS A 62 -16.38 -2.03 9.29
C LYS A 62 -17.52 -2.62 8.50
N THR A 63 -18.66 -1.93 8.50
CA THR A 63 -19.79 -2.26 7.64
C THR A 63 -19.52 -1.83 6.19
N PRO A 64 -20.18 -2.43 5.19
CA PRO A 64 -20.10 -1.98 3.79
C PRO A 64 -20.38 -0.49 3.62
N SER A 65 -21.35 0.06 4.38
CA SER A 65 -21.70 1.48 4.34
C SER A 65 -20.59 2.38 4.88
N GLU A 66 -19.91 1.99 5.96
CA GLU A 66 -18.77 2.75 6.50
C GLU A 66 -17.57 2.70 5.56
N LEU A 67 -17.34 1.56 4.90
CA LEU A 67 -16.30 1.41 3.88
C LEU A 67 -16.62 2.26 2.66
N ASP A 68 -17.87 2.27 2.19
CA ASP A 68 -18.30 3.10 1.08
C ASP A 68 -18.12 4.59 1.37
N GLN A 69 -18.41 5.02 2.59
CA GLN A 69 -18.19 6.38 3.04
C GLN A 69 -16.69 6.73 2.99
N ALA A 70 -15.82 5.87 3.51
CA ALA A 70 -14.37 6.09 3.48
C ALA A 70 -13.81 6.10 2.04
N ILE A 71 -14.31 5.23 1.16
CA ILE A 71 -13.95 5.21 -0.27
C ILE A 71 -14.42 6.49 -0.96
N SER A 72 -15.64 6.94 -0.67
CA SER A 72 -16.20 8.17 -1.25
C SER A 72 -15.40 9.39 -0.82
N GLU A 73 -15.00 9.47 0.45
CA GLU A 73 -14.13 10.53 0.95
C GLU A 73 -12.78 10.55 0.22
N TRP A 74 -12.13 9.40 0.07
CA TRP A 74 -10.88 9.31 -0.70
C TRP A 74 -11.11 9.70 -2.17
N ALA A 75 -12.18 9.24 -2.81
CA ALA A 75 -12.51 9.59 -4.19
C ALA A 75 -12.68 11.10 -4.37
N GLU A 76 -13.44 11.75 -3.49
CA GLU A 76 -13.66 13.20 -3.49
C GLU A 76 -12.35 13.99 -3.33
N HIS A 77 -11.47 13.55 -2.43
CA HIS A 77 -10.20 14.24 -2.16
C HIS A 77 -9.16 14.02 -3.26
N SER A 78 -9.09 12.82 -3.82
CA SER A 78 -8.04 12.44 -4.77
C SER A 78 -8.41 12.64 -6.23
N GLY A 79 -9.71 12.71 -6.54
CA GLY A 79 -10.25 12.63 -7.91
C GLY A 79 -10.19 11.23 -8.52
N THR A 80 -9.92 10.19 -7.72
CA THR A 80 -9.82 8.79 -8.16
C THR A 80 -11.18 8.12 -8.16
N ASP A 81 -11.40 7.19 -9.10
CA ASP A 81 -12.63 6.40 -9.14
C ASP A 81 -12.76 5.48 -7.90
N LYS A 82 -13.99 5.35 -7.38
CA LYS A 82 -14.31 4.53 -6.20
C LYS A 82 -13.94 3.06 -6.43
N GLN A 83 -14.17 2.54 -7.64
CA GLN A 83 -13.80 1.15 -7.95
C GLN A 83 -12.29 0.94 -7.91
N GLN A 84 -11.51 1.89 -8.44
CA GLN A 84 -10.04 1.83 -8.38
C GLN A 84 -9.51 1.86 -6.95
N ILE A 85 -10.13 2.67 -6.08
CA ILE A 85 -9.80 2.72 -4.65
C ILE A 85 -10.13 1.38 -3.97
N LEU A 86 -11.33 0.83 -4.23
CA LEU A 86 -11.77 -0.46 -3.70
C LEU A 86 -10.82 -1.60 -4.11
N ASP A 87 -10.47 -1.69 -5.39
CA ASP A 87 -9.57 -2.70 -5.92
C ASP A 87 -8.17 -2.61 -5.27
N TYR A 88 -7.68 -1.38 -5.07
CA TYR A 88 -6.42 -1.14 -4.39
C TYR A 88 -6.47 -1.56 -2.91
N GLU A 89 -7.53 -1.21 -2.18
CA GLU A 89 -7.67 -1.59 -0.78
C GLU A 89 -7.76 -3.11 -0.65
N LEU A 90 -8.58 -3.78 -1.46
CA LEU A 90 -8.67 -5.25 -1.51
C LEU A 90 -7.31 -5.89 -1.78
N ALA A 91 -6.55 -5.38 -2.76
CA ALA A 91 -5.21 -5.85 -3.05
C ALA A 91 -4.24 -5.60 -1.88
N SER A 92 -4.38 -4.47 -1.19
CA SER A 92 -3.59 -4.09 0.00
C SER A 92 -3.81 -5.05 1.15
N VAL A 93 -5.07 -5.28 1.54
CA VAL A 93 -5.42 -6.08 2.72
C VAL A 93 -5.23 -7.59 2.48
N THR A 94 -5.35 -8.05 1.23
CA THR A 94 -5.09 -9.45 0.86
C THR A 94 -3.62 -9.74 0.54
N GLY A 95 -2.76 -8.71 0.60
CA GLY A 95 -1.33 -8.83 0.28
C GLY A 95 -1.04 -9.08 -1.21
N ARG A 96 -2.03 -8.93 -2.08
CA ARG A 96 -1.99 -9.20 -3.53
C ARG A 96 -1.44 -8.05 -4.38
N ILE A 97 -1.09 -6.91 -3.78
CA ILE A 97 -0.40 -5.86 -4.54
C ILE A 97 0.85 -6.45 -5.21
N PRO A 98 1.07 -6.25 -6.52
CA PRO A 98 2.31 -6.68 -7.13
C PRO A 98 3.50 -6.12 -6.35
N ALA A 99 4.51 -6.96 -6.10
CA ALA A 99 5.79 -6.41 -5.68
C ALA A 99 6.22 -5.56 -6.86
N THR A 100 6.58 -4.30 -6.65
CA THR A 100 7.29 -3.53 -7.65
C THR A 100 8.64 -4.21 -7.88
N THR A 101 8.64 -5.26 -8.69
CA THR A 101 9.82 -5.93 -9.22
C THR A 101 9.82 -5.63 -10.72
N GLY A 102 10.72 -4.72 -11.11
CA GLY A 102 11.31 -4.62 -12.44
C GLY A 102 10.38 -4.70 -13.66
N GLY A 103 9.96 -3.53 -14.15
CA GLY A 103 9.36 -3.40 -15.48
C GLY A 103 9.28 -1.94 -15.92
N SER A 104 10.36 -1.44 -16.52
CA SER A 104 10.50 -0.20 -17.31
C SER A 104 9.65 1.03 -16.93
N ALA A 105 9.82 1.51 -15.70
CA ALA A 105 10.08 2.91 -15.44
C ALA A 105 11.07 2.93 -14.26
N SER A 106 12.19 3.62 -14.42
CA SER A 106 13.22 3.74 -13.39
C SER A 106 12.67 4.41 -12.14
N VAL A 107 12.13 3.62 -11.22
CA VAL A 107 11.82 4.07 -9.86
C VAL A 107 13.04 3.76 -8.99
N THR A 108 14.02 4.67 -9.08
CA THR A 108 14.99 4.95 -8.01
C THR A 108 14.25 4.98 -6.67
N PRO A 109 14.81 4.58 -5.51
CA PRO A 109 14.08 4.48 -4.26
C PRO A 109 13.50 5.84 -3.87
N SER A 110 12.30 6.13 -4.35
CA SER A 110 11.66 7.42 -4.23
C SER A 110 10.88 7.34 -2.94
N SER A 111 11.30 8.11 -1.94
CA SER A 111 10.40 8.54 -0.89
C SER A 111 9.02 8.83 -1.48
N SER A 112 7.98 8.34 -0.82
CA SER A 112 6.63 8.13 -1.32
C SER A 112 5.79 9.40 -1.53
N GLY A 113 6.44 10.56 -1.67
CA GLY A 113 5.77 11.84 -1.85
C GLY A 113 5.30 12.16 -3.28
N GLY A 114 5.48 11.24 -4.23
CA GLY A 114 4.90 11.36 -5.58
C GLY A 114 5.51 12.44 -6.50
N GLY A 115 6.67 13.02 -6.15
CA GLY A 115 7.34 14.02 -6.97
C GLY A 115 8.86 13.89 -7.01
N SER A 116 9.55 14.91 -7.53
CA SER A 116 11.01 14.92 -7.72
C SER A 116 11.75 15.94 -6.85
N THR A 117 11.02 16.83 -6.18
CA THR A 117 11.60 17.95 -5.44
C THR A 117 11.91 17.54 -4.00
N PRO A 118 13.13 17.77 -3.49
CA PRO A 118 13.43 17.55 -2.08
C PRO A 118 12.54 18.40 -1.16
N VAL A 119 11.95 17.80 -0.13
CA VAL A 119 11.17 18.53 0.88
C VAL A 119 12.08 19.47 1.69
N GLY A 120 13.36 19.12 1.88
CA GLY A 120 14.37 19.97 2.51
C GLY A 120 14.22 20.09 4.03
N ASN A 121 15.11 20.84 4.67
CA ASN A 121 15.20 20.88 6.14
C ASN A 121 14.02 21.65 6.80
N ALA A 122 13.72 21.31 8.05
CA ALA A 122 12.73 21.99 8.89
C ALA A 122 13.14 21.92 10.39
N THR A 123 12.20 22.07 11.31
CA THR A 123 12.45 21.93 12.76
C THR A 123 11.89 20.61 13.27
N ALA A 124 12.51 20.05 14.33
CA ALA A 124 11.99 18.84 14.95
C ALA A 124 10.51 19.01 15.37
N GLY A 125 9.69 18.03 15.02
CA GLY A 125 8.25 17.99 15.22
C GLY A 125 7.44 18.65 14.10
N ASP A 126 8.03 19.48 13.24
CA ASP A 126 7.36 19.84 11.99
C ASP A 126 7.05 18.55 11.19
N TYR A 127 6.05 18.57 10.34
CA TYR A 127 5.74 17.48 9.42
C TYR A 127 5.51 18.03 8.03
N PHE A 128 5.73 17.23 7.00
CA PHE A 128 5.38 17.64 5.64
C PHE A 128 4.09 16.97 5.19
N TYR A 129 3.38 17.61 4.27
CA TYR A 129 2.28 17.04 3.51
C TYR A 129 2.59 17.28 2.04
N THR A 130 2.30 16.30 1.18
CA THR A 130 2.33 16.47 -0.26
C THR A 130 1.09 15.84 -0.86
N ASP A 131 0.51 16.54 -1.83
CA ASP A 131 -0.40 15.93 -2.80
C ASP A 131 0.43 14.89 -3.59
N GLY A 132 -0.09 13.69 -3.79
CA GLY A 132 0.69 12.53 -4.28
C GLY A 132 0.44 11.26 -3.48
N GLY A 133 1.41 10.33 -3.46
CA GLY A 133 1.23 9.04 -2.80
C GLY A 133 0.36 8.07 -3.61
N VAL A 134 -0.07 6.98 -2.97
CA VAL A 134 -0.84 5.94 -3.66
C VAL A 134 -2.24 6.46 -3.99
N LEU A 135 -2.63 6.37 -5.26
CA LEU A 135 -3.91 6.91 -5.78
C LEU A 135 -4.19 8.33 -5.26
N ASN A 136 -3.15 9.16 -5.21
CA ASN A 136 -3.23 10.56 -4.82
C ASN A 136 -3.88 10.81 -3.44
N HIS A 137 -3.77 9.88 -2.48
CA HIS A 137 -4.30 10.09 -1.11
C HIS A 137 -3.45 11.03 -0.24
N GLY A 138 -2.33 11.51 -0.77
CA GLY A 138 -1.32 12.32 -0.10
C GLY A 138 -0.17 11.48 0.47
N HIS A 139 0.83 12.15 1.02
CA HIS A 139 1.86 11.50 1.84
C HIS A 139 2.38 12.47 2.90
N THR A 140 2.84 11.92 4.01
CA THR A 140 3.32 12.71 5.15
C THR A 140 4.40 11.98 5.96
N GLY A 141 5.20 12.76 6.65
CA GLY A 141 6.21 12.31 7.60
C GLY A 141 6.63 13.44 8.54
N ILE A 142 7.20 13.08 9.67
CA ILE A 142 7.54 14.02 10.75
C ILE A 142 9.05 14.18 10.89
N TYR A 143 9.51 15.42 11.03
CA TYR A 143 10.91 15.75 11.26
C TYR A 143 11.32 15.31 12.67
N SER A 144 12.16 14.27 12.74
CA SER A 144 12.78 13.77 13.99
C SER A 144 13.97 14.64 14.45
N SER A 145 14.58 15.36 13.51
CA SER A 145 15.59 16.40 13.67
C SER A 145 15.49 17.37 12.48
N ARG A 146 16.38 18.38 12.42
CA ARG A 146 16.36 19.41 11.37
C ARG A 146 16.36 18.87 9.94
N ASP A 147 17.06 17.77 9.73
CA ASP A 147 17.43 17.20 8.44
C ASP A 147 17.01 15.72 8.31
N MET A 148 16.32 15.16 9.29
CA MET A 148 15.90 13.77 9.26
C MET A 148 14.41 13.63 9.51
N ILE A 149 13.75 12.93 8.60
CA ILE A 149 12.32 12.63 8.62
C ILE A 149 12.13 11.18 9.05
N VAL A 150 11.11 10.94 9.86
CA VAL A 150 10.56 9.60 10.07
C VAL A 150 9.26 9.52 9.28
N GLU A 151 9.15 8.51 8.42
CA GLU A 151 7.98 8.28 7.56
C GLU A 151 7.65 6.78 7.50
N ALA A 152 6.40 6.47 7.19
CA ALA A 152 5.97 5.15 6.76
C ALA A 152 5.69 5.24 5.25
N PRO A 153 6.60 4.75 4.40
CA PRO A 153 6.60 5.14 2.98
C PRO A 153 5.58 4.37 2.12
N GLY A 154 5.05 3.24 2.58
CA GLY A 154 4.02 2.53 1.83
C GLY A 154 4.09 1.02 2.01
N ASN A 155 3.18 0.34 1.30
CA ASN A 155 3.02 -1.11 1.38
C ASN A 155 4.35 -1.85 1.16
N ARG A 156 4.58 -2.90 1.97
CA ARG A 156 5.80 -3.74 1.98
C ARG A 156 7.08 -3.06 2.39
N GLN A 157 7.01 -1.83 2.87
CA GLN A 157 8.12 -1.14 3.50
C GLN A 157 7.90 -1.06 5.01
N VAL A 158 8.95 -0.70 5.72
CA VAL A 158 8.89 -0.40 7.15
C VAL A 158 9.04 1.10 7.35
N ALA A 159 8.48 1.62 8.44
CA ALA A 159 8.75 2.98 8.84
C ALA A 159 10.26 3.16 9.06
N HIS A 160 10.84 4.21 8.49
CA HIS A 160 12.27 4.45 8.52
C HIS A 160 12.60 5.90 8.83
N ARG A 161 13.88 6.17 9.05
CA ARG A 161 14.42 7.53 9.17
C ARG A 161 15.30 7.83 7.97
N ILE A 162 15.02 8.92 7.26
CA ILE A 162 15.64 9.28 5.99
C ILE A 162 16.05 10.76 5.99
N ASN A 163 17.06 11.13 5.22
CA ASN A 163 17.44 12.54 5.11
C ASN A 163 16.34 13.34 4.41
N ALA A 164 16.01 14.52 4.91
CA ALA A 164 14.98 15.37 4.33
C ALA A 164 15.29 15.84 2.90
N ARG A 165 16.55 15.75 2.46
CA ARG A 165 16.94 15.99 1.06
C ARG A 165 16.70 14.79 0.14
N GLU A 166 16.54 13.61 0.70
CA GLU A 166 16.23 12.38 -0.03
C GLU A 166 14.72 12.20 -0.18
N VAL A 167 13.93 12.82 0.71
CA VAL A 167 12.46 12.86 0.58
C VAL A 167 12.02 13.80 -0.54
N ARG A 168 11.67 13.21 -1.67
CA ARG A 168 11.01 13.74 -2.86
C ARG A 168 9.50 13.85 -2.69
N VAL A 169 8.99 15.05 -2.96
CA VAL A 169 7.58 15.43 -2.86
C VAL A 169 7.14 16.17 -4.13
N ALA A 170 5.84 16.25 -4.36
CA ALA A 170 5.27 17.03 -5.44
C ALA A 170 5.48 18.54 -5.23
N HIS A 171 5.40 19.30 -6.32
CA HIS A 171 5.34 20.76 -6.25
C HIS A 171 4.12 21.19 -5.43
N GLY A 172 4.28 22.20 -4.57
CA GLY A 172 3.19 22.66 -3.69
C GLY A 172 3.09 21.90 -2.36
N ALA A 173 3.93 20.89 -2.13
CA ALA A 173 4.05 20.25 -0.82
C ALA A 173 4.31 21.26 0.30
N ARG A 174 3.77 21.01 1.48
CA ARG A 174 3.72 21.95 2.60
C ARG A 174 4.46 21.38 3.79
N VAL A 175 5.39 22.14 4.35
CA VAL A 175 5.91 21.87 5.70
C VAL A 175 5.02 22.60 6.69
N MET A 176 4.49 21.84 7.62
CA MET A 176 3.49 22.21 8.62
C MET A 176 4.13 22.24 10.01
N ARG A 177 3.72 23.22 10.82
CA ARG A 177 4.13 23.34 12.21
C ARG A 177 2.93 23.39 13.14
N VAL A 178 2.93 22.53 14.16
CA VAL A 178 1.91 22.53 15.20
C VAL A 178 2.07 23.73 16.14
N LYS A 179 0.97 24.45 16.37
CA LYS A 179 0.76 25.58 17.29
C LYS A 179 0.85 25.12 18.75
N THR A 180 2.05 24.81 19.18
CA THR A 180 2.34 24.34 20.54
C THR A 180 3.76 24.74 20.98
N SER A 181 4.18 24.35 22.17
CA SER A 181 5.54 24.61 22.66
C SER A 181 6.59 23.81 21.90
N VAL A 182 7.84 24.30 21.88
CA VAL A 182 8.99 23.55 21.36
C VAL A 182 9.14 22.20 22.07
N ALA A 183 8.90 22.15 23.38
CA ALA A 183 8.95 20.92 24.16
C ALA A 183 7.95 19.87 23.65
N ASN A 184 6.71 20.26 23.33
CA ASN A 184 5.71 19.35 22.80
C ASN A 184 6.07 18.84 21.40
N ARG A 185 6.58 19.71 20.51
CA ARG A 185 7.09 19.29 19.21
C ARG A 185 8.26 18.30 19.34
N ASN A 186 9.17 18.53 20.28
CA ASN A 186 10.27 17.61 20.57
C ASN A 186 9.78 16.27 21.11
N LYS A 187 8.74 16.25 21.96
CA LYS A 187 8.12 15.00 22.42
C LYS A 187 7.55 14.20 21.25
N ALA A 188 6.85 14.84 20.31
CA ALA A 188 6.35 14.19 19.11
C ALA A 188 7.48 13.65 18.23
N ALA A 189 8.51 14.47 17.96
CA ALA A 189 9.70 14.06 17.21
C ALA A 189 10.47 12.89 17.85
N ASN A 190 10.47 12.79 19.18
CA ASN A 190 11.06 11.66 19.89
C ASN A 190 10.14 10.43 19.90
N ARG A 191 8.81 10.62 19.93
CA ARG A 191 7.85 9.53 19.83
C ARG A 191 7.95 8.86 18.47
N SER A 192 8.07 9.63 17.38
CA SER A 192 8.14 9.07 16.02
C SER A 192 9.29 8.07 15.82
N LYS A 193 10.43 8.30 16.48
CA LYS A 193 11.61 7.39 16.43
C LYS A 193 11.29 5.98 16.94
N LYS A 194 10.29 5.83 17.82
CA LYS A 194 9.85 4.51 18.35
C LYS A 194 9.06 3.69 17.32
N TYR A 195 8.68 4.30 16.20
CA TYR A 195 7.95 3.64 15.12
C TYR A 195 8.86 3.09 14.03
N ILE A 196 10.15 3.47 14.03
CA ILE A 196 11.13 2.95 13.07
C ILE A 196 11.20 1.42 13.16
N GLY A 197 11.19 0.75 12.01
CA GLY A 197 11.23 -0.70 11.86
C GLY A 197 9.86 -1.38 11.88
N ARG A 198 8.77 -0.65 12.16
CA ARG A 198 7.42 -1.20 12.10
C ARG A 198 6.97 -1.34 10.65
N GLY A 199 6.29 -2.44 10.31
CA GLY A 199 5.72 -2.65 8.98
C GLY A 199 4.68 -1.60 8.61
N TYR A 200 4.27 -1.58 7.35
CA TYR A 200 3.25 -0.65 6.88
C TYR A 200 1.83 -1.14 7.19
N ASN A 201 0.99 -0.27 7.76
CA ASN A 201 -0.45 -0.53 7.90
C ASN A 201 -1.15 -0.28 6.57
N SER A 202 -1.47 -1.35 5.84
CA SER A 202 -2.02 -1.28 4.48
C SER A 202 -3.56 -1.23 4.46
N ALA A 203 -4.22 -1.32 5.61
CA ALA A 203 -5.67 -1.25 5.75
C ALA A 203 -6.07 0.19 6.09
N PHE A 204 -6.16 1.05 5.08
CA PHE A 204 -6.39 2.48 5.26
C PHE A 204 -7.77 2.76 5.87
N MET A 205 -8.75 1.90 5.59
CA MET A 205 -10.15 2.12 5.94
C MET A 205 -10.59 1.45 7.26
N TYR A 206 -9.72 0.67 7.92
CA TYR A 206 -10.09 -0.13 9.09
C TYR A 206 -9.85 0.58 10.43
N GLY A 207 -9.69 1.90 10.39
CA GLY A 207 -9.32 2.72 11.53
C GLY A 207 -7.82 2.71 11.78
N ASN A 208 -7.26 3.88 12.07
CA ASN A 208 -5.82 4.04 12.26
C ASN A 208 -5.46 4.97 13.44
N LYS A 209 -6.42 5.34 14.30
CA LYS A 209 -6.21 6.16 15.52
C LYS A 209 -5.60 5.39 16.70
N ASP A 210 -4.50 4.68 16.46
CA ASP A 210 -3.66 4.11 17.51
C ASP A 210 -2.17 4.05 17.10
N ASP A 211 -1.33 3.52 17.97
CA ASP A 211 0.08 3.28 17.68
C ASP A 211 0.52 1.84 17.88
N ARG A 212 -0.35 0.89 17.49
CA ARG A 212 -0.10 -0.55 17.54
C ARG A 212 0.21 -1.08 16.14
N GLY A 213 0.92 -2.20 16.09
CA GLY A 213 1.19 -2.90 14.82
C GLY A 213 2.02 -2.06 13.83
N GLY A 214 1.68 -2.20 12.55
CA GLY A 214 2.25 -1.40 11.48
C GLY A 214 1.75 0.05 11.49
N MET A 215 2.42 0.94 10.77
CA MET A 215 2.05 2.35 10.66
C MET A 215 1.75 2.71 9.21
N ASN A 216 0.68 3.45 8.96
CA ASN A 216 0.56 4.21 7.71
C ASN A 216 1.15 5.62 7.90
N CYS A 217 1.26 6.39 6.82
CA CYS A 217 1.95 7.69 6.83
C CYS A 217 1.29 8.72 7.79
N SER A 218 -0.03 8.90 7.72
CA SER A 218 -0.78 9.83 8.57
C SER A 218 -0.90 9.35 10.01
N GLN A 219 -1.16 8.07 10.24
CA GLN A 219 -1.15 7.42 11.54
C GLN A 219 0.18 7.66 12.25
N LEU A 220 1.32 7.55 11.55
CA LEU A 220 2.63 7.81 12.14
C LEU A 220 2.76 9.22 12.71
N VAL A 221 2.33 10.22 11.95
CA VAL A 221 2.41 11.63 12.37
C VAL A 221 1.41 11.93 13.49
N TRP A 222 0.16 11.49 13.32
CA TRP A 222 -0.88 11.64 14.34
C TRP A 222 -0.49 10.97 15.65
N ALA A 223 -0.09 9.71 15.62
CA ALA A 223 0.31 8.94 16.80
C ALA A 223 1.52 9.56 17.50
N SER A 224 2.46 10.13 16.74
CA SER A 224 3.61 10.85 17.30
C SER A 224 3.15 12.01 18.18
N TYR A 225 2.18 12.79 17.73
CA TYR A 225 1.62 13.91 18.48
C TYR A 225 0.66 13.50 19.59
N TRP A 226 -0.21 12.53 19.35
CA TRP A 226 -1.16 12.04 20.33
C TRP A 226 -0.45 11.35 21.50
N TYR A 227 0.41 10.36 21.24
CA TYR A 227 1.09 9.62 22.30
C TYR A 227 2.31 10.36 22.86
N GLY A 228 2.93 11.25 22.09
CA GLY A 228 4.07 12.05 22.55
C GLY A 228 3.67 13.28 23.35
N ALA A 229 2.64 14.00 22.90
CA ALA A 229 2.31 15.33 23.42
C ALA A 229 0.82 15.52 23.79
N LYS A 230 -0.03 14.50 23.63
CA LYS A 230 -1.49 14.58 23.88
C LYS A 230 -2.16 15.67 23.04
N ILE A 231 -1.68 15.84 21.81
CA ILE A 231 -2.25 16.75 20.83
C ILE A 231 -2.87 15.91 19.73
N ASP A 232 -4.19 15.97 19.64
CA ASP A 232 -4.92 15.38 18.53
C ASP A 232 -4.77 16.30 17.31
N LEU A 233 -4.17 15.83 16.21
CA LEU A 233 -4.04 16.61 14.98
C LEU A 233 -5.15 16.37 13.99
N ASP A 234 -5.95 15.34 14.20
CA ASP A 234 -7.04 15.02 13.31
C ASP A 234 -8.13 16.11 13.38
N THR A 235 -8.71 16.40 12.21
CA THR A 235 -9.77 17.39 12.03
C THR A 235 -11.16 16.80 12.15
N LYS A 236 -11.32 15.50 11.94
CA LYS A 236 -12.62 14.82 11.93
C LYS A 236 -12.78 13.92 13.16
N ASN A 237 -13.21 14.53 14.25
CA ASN A 237 -13.39 13.86 15.55
C ASN A 237 -14.42 12.69 15.55
N ASN A 238 -15.16 12.46 14.46
CA ASN A 238 -16.28 11.51 14.42
C ASN A 238 -16.02 10.24 13.59
N ASP A 239 -14.82 10.08 13.03
CA ASP A 239 -14.38 8.81 12.45
C ASP A 239 -13.22 8.20 13.27
N ASP A 240 -12.72 7.04 12.86
CA ASP A 240 -11.55 6.36 13.45
C ASP A 240 -10.34 6.38 12.51
N ILE A 241 -10.40 7.17 11.43
CA ILE A 241 -9.38 7.26 10.39
C ILE A 241 -8.71 8.63 10.48
N VAL A 242 -7.40 8.69 10.32
CA VAL A 242 -6.66 9.92 10.10
C VAL A 242 -6.09 9.86 8.71
N TRP A 243 -6.53 10.78 7.87
CA TRP A 243 -6.01 10.94 6.52
C TRP A 243 -4.85 11.94 6.50
N PRO A 244 -3.97 11.87 5.48
CA PRO A 244 -2.94 12.89 5.30
C PRO A 244 -3.51 14.32 5.18
N TRP A 245 -4.70 14.48 4.58
CA TRP A 245 -5.36 15.79 4.49
C TRP A 245 -5.92 16.30 5.82
N ASP A 246 -6.31 15.43 6.76
CA ASP A 246 -6.72 15.89 8.10
C ASP A 246 -5.57 16.60 8.81
N LEU A 247 -4.35 16.07 8.65
CA LEU A 247 -3.14 16.70 9.20
C LEU A 247 -2.81 18.02 8.49
N ARG A 248 -3.07 18.12 7.18
CA ARG A 248 -2.91 19.35 6.39
C ARG A 248 -3.89 20.43 6.85
N ASP A 249 -5.14 20.05 7.10
CA ASP A 249 -6.25 20.97 7.38
C ASP A 249 -6.43 21.25 8.89
N SER A 250 -5.62 20.59 9.74
CA SER A 250 -5.60 20.80 11.18
C SER A 250 -5.47 22.27 11.58
N ALA A 251 -6.51 22.79 12.24
CA ALA A 251 -6.49 24.15 12.80
C ALA A 251 -5.38 24.34 13.86
N LYS A 252 -4.83 23.25 14.39
CA LYS A 252 -3.73 23.22 15.35
C LYS A 252 -2.36 23.34 14.67
N ALA A 253 -2.30 23.41 13.35
CA ALA A 253 -1.07 23.62 12.60
C ALA A 253 -1.15 24.84 11.68
N TYR A 254 0.00 25.23 11.11
CA TYR A 254 0.10 26.24 10.07
C TYR A 254 1.25 25.91 9.13
N VAL A 255 1.14 26.36 7.88
CA VAL A 255 2.20 26.19 6.87
C VAL A 255 3.37 27.11 7.24
N VAL A 256 4.57 26.53 7.40
CA VAL A 256 5.82 27.31 7.57
C VAL A 256 6.59 27.46 6.27
N ARG A 257 6.37 26.57 5.31
CA ARG A 257 7.02 26.60 4.01
C ARG A 257 6.23 25.79 2.98
N THR A 258 6.13 26.34 1.77
CA THR A 258 5.70 25.58 0.58
C THR A 258 6.92 25.22 -0.25
N VAL A 259 7.00 23.98 -0.70
CA VAL A 259 8.04 23.46 -1.59
C VAL A 259 7.75 23.92 -3.01
N LYS A 260 8.73 24.58 -3.61
CA LYS A 260 8.69 25.09 -4.99
C LYS A 260 9.43 24.13 -5.91
#